data_AF-A0A1S2SXH5-F1
#
_entry.id   AF-A0A1S2SXH5-F1
#
_cell.length_a   1.000
_cell.length_b   1.000
_cell.length_c   1.000
_cell.angle_alpha   90.00
_cell.angle_beta   90.00
_cell.angle_gamma   90.00
#
_symmetry.space_group_name_H-M   'P 1'
#
loop_
_entity.id
_entity.type
_entity.pdbx_description
1 polymer ?
#
loop_
_entity_poly.entity_id
_entity_poly.type
_entity_poly.pdbx_seq_one_letter_code
_entity_poly.pdbx_strand_id
1 'polypeptide(L)'
;MKYSLKVMMSTALLFLASQNMAFASEKIGWKDLVPEGFTPPPVKPQSYYDQNPEEAEQKFLDAPVVQALDGKKVKIPGYVVQLEGNADAVTEFLLVPYFGACIHVPPPPPNQIIHVKFAEGVPYENTYDAVWVEGTISTQRTDSDLAVTGYSMKADSVTVYQ
;
A
#
# COMPACT_ATOMS: atom_id res chain seq x y z
N MET A 1 -3.03 -8.68 79.51
CA MET A 1 -4.34 -8.50 78.85
C MET A 1 -4.19 -7.44 77.75
N LYS A 2 -4.38 -7.87 76.50
CA LYS A 2 -4.71 -7.10 75.28
C LYS A 2 -3.61 -6.31 74.53
N TYR A 3 -3.41 -6.79 73.30
CA TYR A 3 -2.70 -6.28 72.13
C TYR A 3 -3.27 -4.95 71.61
N SER A 4 -2.45 -4.16 70.89
CA SER A 4 -2.81 -3.79 69.51
C SER A 4 -1.59 -3.33 68.71
N LEU A 5 -1.20 -4.18 67.77
CA LEU A 5 -0.22 -3.95 66.71
C LEU A 5 -0.98 -3.31 65.52
N LYS A 6 -0.69 -2.05 65.17
CA LYS A 6 -1.15 -1.47 63.91
C LYS A 6 -0.07 -1.66 62.85
N VAL A 7 -0.21 -2.74 62.08
CA VAL A 7 0.52 -2.93 60.81
C VAL A 7 -0.12 -1.98 59.79
N MET A 8 0.62 -0.98 59.36
CA MET A 8 0.19 -0.09 58.28
C MET A 8 0.68 -0.71 56.96
N MET A 9 -0.26 -1.37 56.28
CA MET A 9 -0.03 -2.06 55.01
C MET A 9 0.06 -1.01 53.90
N SER A 10 1.27 -0.75 53.40
CA SER A 10 1.50 0.21 52.31
C SER A 10 1.39 -0.53 50.98
N THR A 11 0.25 -0.38 50.30
CA THR A 11 -0.01 -0.96 48.97
C THR A 11 0.84 -0.24 47.93
N ALA A 12 1.87 -0.92 47.40
CA ALA A 12 2.64 -0.43 46.27
C ALA A 12 1.80 -0.61 44.98
N LEU A 13 1.34 0.51 44.42
CA LEU A 13 0.61 0.55 43.15
C LEU A 13 1.62 0.41 42.00
N LEU A 14 1.78 -0.80 41.46
CA LEU A 14 2.53 -1.02 40.21
C LEU A 14 1.72 -0.45 39.04
N PHE A 15 2.07 0.76 38.59
CA PHE A 15 1.68 1.26 37.29
C PHE A 15 2.47 0.46 36.23
N LEU A 16 1.84 -0.56 35.63
CA LEU A 16 2.29 -1.08 34.34
C LEU A 16 1.99 -0.01 33.29
N ALA A 17 3.00 0.78 32.95
CA ALA A 17 2.96 1.63 31.77
C ALA A 17 2.96 0.72 30.54
N SER A 18 1.79 0.55 29.92
CA SER A 18 1.66 -0.05 28.60
C SER A 18 2.42 0.82 27.60
N GLN A 19 3.65 0.42 27.25
CA GLN A 19 4.37 1.05 26.16
C GLN A 19 3.66 0.68 24.85
N ASN A 20 2.83 1.59 24.34
CA ASN A 20 2.36 1.52 22.96
C ASN A 20 3.59 1.75 22.07
N MET A 21 4.24 0.66 21.67
CA MET A 21 5.30 0.71 20.68
C MET A 21 4.64 0.99 19.33
N ALA A 22 4.58 2.27 18.95
CA ALA A 22 4.23 2.65 17.59
C ALA A 22 5.30 2.05 16.66
N PHE A 23 4.95 0.97 15.95
CA PHE A 23 5.82 0.42 14.92
C PHE A 23 5.93 1.46 13.80
N ALA A 24 7.15 1.98 13.60
CA ALA A 24 7.45 2.84 12.47
C ALA A 24 7.17 2.09 11.16
N SER A 25 6.62 2.78 10.16
CA SER A 25 6.37 2.20 8.84
C SER A 25 7.67 1.71 8.20
N GLU A 26 7.69 0.47 7.73
CA GLU A 26 8.81 -0.06 6.95
C GLU A 26 8.84 0.63 5.57
N LYS A 27 9.92 1.32 5.23
CA LYS A 27 10.08 1.92 3.90
C LYS A 27 10.43 0.81 2.90
N ILE A 28 9.56 0.58 1.93
CA ILE A 28 9.74 -0.44 0.89
C ILE A 28 9.71 0.19 -0.50
N GLY A 29 10.22 -0.53 -1.48
CA GLY A 29 10.07 -0.22 -2.90
C GLY A 29 9.46 -1.38 -3.68
N TRP A 30 9.15 -1.14 -4.95
CA TRP A 30 8.50 -2.11 -5.83
C TRP A 30 9.25 -3.44 -6.00
N LYS A 31 10.59 -3.41 -5.89
CA LYS A 31 11.42 -4.63 -5.90
C LYS A 31 11.17 -5.53 -4.69
N ASP A 32 10.72 -4.97 -3.56
CA ASP A 32 10.48 -5.72 -2.34
C ASP A 32 9.11 -6.43 -2.37
N LEU A 33 8.27 -6.12 -3.38
CA LEU A 33 7.02 -6.82 -3.68
C LEU A 33 7.21 -8.01 -4.65
N VAL A 34 8.44 -8.23 -5.14
CA VAL A 34 8.80 -9.30 -6.07
C VAL A 34 9.39 -10.48 -5.28
N PRO A 35 8.70 -11.64 -5.22
CA PRO A 35 9.24 -12.82 -4.54
C PRO A 35 10.37 -13.47 -5.33
N GLU A 36 11.15 -14.31 -4.65
CA GLU A 36 12.20 -15.10 -5.28
C GLU A 36 11.65 -15.95 -6.43
N GLY A 37 12.37 -15.99 -7.55
CA GLY A 37 11.99 -16.75 -8.74
C GLY A 37 10.99 -16.06 -9.69
N PHE A 38 10.50 -14.87 -9.35
CA PHE A 38 9.68 -14.06 -10.28
C PHE A 38 10.49 -12.87 -10.83
N THR A 39 10.36 -12.61 -12.13
CA THR A 39 10.93 -11.44 -12.78
C THR A 39 9.82 -10.69 -13.51
N PRO A 40 9.49 -9.45 -13.10
CA PRO A 40 8.52 -8.64 -13.82
C PRO A 40 8.96 -8.40 -15.27
N PRO A 41 8.01 -8.35 -16.23
CA PRO A 41 8.35 -8.02 -17.61
C PRO A 41 8.88 -6.59 -17.70
N PRO A 42 9.72 -6.27 -18.70
CA PRO A 42 10.14 -4.90 -18.95
C PRO A 42 8.94 -4.04 -19.37
N VAL A 43 8.92 -2.79 -18.92
CA VAL A 43 7.94 -1.79 -19.37
C VAL A 43 8.26 -1.40 -20.81
N LYS A 44 7.25 -1.47 -21.68
CA LYS A 44 7.36 -1.06 -23.09
C LYS A 44 6.69 0.32 -23.28
N PRO A 45 7.17 1.15 -24.22
CA PRO A 45 6.54 2.44 -24.50
C PRO A 45 5.19 2.27 -25.21
N GLN A 46 4.36 3.31 -25.20
CA GLN A 46 3.05 3.32 -25.87
C GLN A 46 3.11 2.87 -27.33
N SER A 47 4.08 3.39 -28.08
CA SER A 47 4.25 3.10 -29.51
C SER A 47 4.46 1.63 -29.83
N TYR A 48 4.89 0.82 -28.86
CA TYR A 48 4.95 -0.63 -29.00
C TYR A 48 3.54 -1.22 -29.05
N TYR A 49 2.67 -0.87 -28.10
CA TYR A 49 1.32 -1.40 -28.01
C TYR A 49 0.43 -0.91 -29.16
N ASP A 50 0.66 0.31 -29.65
CA ASP A 50 -0.01 0.81 -30.85
C ASP A 50 0.26 -0.06 -32.09
N GLN A 51 1.45 -0.69 -32.16
CA GLN A 51 1.85 -1.61 -33.24
C GLN A 51 1.49 -3.08 -32.95
N ASN A 52 1.22 -3.42 -31.68
CA ASN A 52 0.96 -4.78 -31.20
C ASN A 52 -0.25 -4.75 -30.24
N PRO A 53 -1.46 -4.40 -30.73
CA PRO A 53 -2.63 -4.17 -29.88
C PRO A 53 -3.08 -5.43 -29.11
N GLU A 54 -2.78 -6.62 -29.62
CA GLU A 54 -3.02 -7.90 -28.94
C GLU A 54 -2.15 -8.09 -27.68
N GLU A 55 -1.08 -7.32 -27.53
CA GLU A 55 -0.28 -7.31 -26.31
C GLU A 55 -0.78 -6.29 -25.27
N ALA A 56 -1.82 -5.50 -25.60
CA ALA A 56 -2.34 -4.42 -24.78
C ALA A 56 -3.25 -4.88 -23.62
N GLU A 57 -2.89 -5.99 -22.97
CA GLU A 57 -3.64 -6.61 -21.88
C GLU A 57 -2.75 -6.80 -20.64
N GLN A 58 -3.36 -6.90 -19.47
CA GLN A 58 -2.63 -7.23 -18.24
C GLN A 58 -2.09 -8.66 -18.31
N LYS A 59 -0.77 -8.82 -18.15
CA LYS A 59 -0.08 -10.12 -18.20
C LYS A 59 0.28 -10.63 -16.80
N PHE A 60 0.59 -11.92 -16.71
CA PHE A 60 1.02 -12.59 -15.46
C PHE A 60 -0.02 -12.49 -14.34
N LEU A 61 -1.28 -12.79 -14.62
CA LEU A 61 -2.38 -12.67 -13.67
C LEU A 61 -2.24 -13.56 -12.42
N ASP A 62 -1.33 -14.53 -12.45
CA ASP A 62 -0.94 -15.44 -11.37
C ASP A 62 0.38 -15.01 -10.68
N ALA A 63 0.88 -13.80 -10.95
CA ALA A 63 2.13 -13.30 -10.37
C ALA A 63 2.12 -13.43 -8.84
N PRO A 64 3.11 -14.12 -8.24
CA PRO A 64 3.14 -14.40 -6.81
C PRO A 64 3.41 -13.14 -5.99
N VAL A 65 2.88 -13.12 -4.78
CA VAL A 65 3.03 -12.04 -3.80
C VAL A 65 3.96 -12.45 -2.65
N VAL A 66 4.55 -11.47 -1.98
CA VAL A 66 5.39 -11.67 -0.80
C VAL A 66 4.50 -11.73 0.44
N GLN A 67 4.12 -12.95 0.84
CA GLN A 67 3.21 -13.21 1.97
C GLN A 67 3.67 -12.56 3.29
N ALA A 68 4.98 -12.41 3.49
CA ALA A 68 5.52 -11.75 4.69
C ALA A 68 5.21 -10.25 4.80
N LEU A 69 4.66 -9.62 3.75
CA LEU A 69 4.19 -8.24 3.79
C LEU A 69 2.78 -8.11 4.38
N ASP A 70 1.98 -9.18 4.42
CA ASP A 70 0.58 -9.09 4.86
C ASP A 70 0.48 -8.54 6.30
N GLY A 71 -0.38 -7.53 6.48
CA GLY A 71 -0.61 -6.85 7.75
C GLY A 71 0.50 -5.88 8.18
N LYS A 72 1.57 -5.70 7.41
CA LYS A 72 2.64 -4.77 7.77
C LYS A 72 2.24 -3.31 7.56
N LYS A 73 2.71 -2.44 8.46
CA LYS A 73 2.75 -0.98 8.19
C LYS A 73 3.94 -0.66 7.32
N VAL A 74 3.68 -0.11 6.13
CA VAL A 74 4.69 0.17 5.11
C VAL A 74 4.54 1.58 4.56
N LYS A 75 5.63 2.11 4.00
CA LYS A 75 5.66 3.35 3.23
C LYS A 75 6.29 3.07 1.87
N ILE A 76 5.54 3.29 0.79
CA ILE A 76 5.92 2.93 -0.58
C ILE A 76 5.67 4.11 -1.54
N PRO A 77 6.56 4.38 -2.52
CA PRO A 77 6.33 5.44 -3.47
C PRO A 77 5.60 4.91 -4.71
N GLY A 78 4.85 5.75 -5.41
CA GLY A 78 4.25 5.38 -6.68
C GLY A 78 3.41 6.50 -7.30
N TYR A 79 2.66 6.15 -8.33
CA TYR A 79 1.74 7.05 -9.03
C TYR A 79 0.30 6.63 -8.78
N VAL A 80 -0.61 7.61 -8.77
CA VAL A 80 -2.03 7.41 -8.49
C VAL A 80 -2.78 7.18 -9.80
N VAL A 81 -3.51 6.07 -9.89
CA VAL A 81 -4.53 5.84 -10.93
C VAL A 81 -5.89 5.84 -10.24
N GLN A 82 -6.66 6.90 -10.44
CA GLN A 82 -7.95 7.10 -9.78
C GLN A 82 -8.96 5.98 -10.11
N LEU A 83 -9.65 5.49 -9.08
CA LEU A 83 -10.81 4.61 -9.20
C LEU A 83 -12.09 5.30 -8.69
N GLU A 84 -12.05 5.85 -7.47
CA GLU A 84 -13.18 6.58 -6.87
C GLU A 84 -12.73 7.91 -6.28
N GLY A 85 -13.62 8.90 -6.35
CA GLY A 85 -13.36 10.25 -5.86
C GLY A 85 -14.37 11.26 -6.37
N ASN A 86 -14.03 12.52 -6.24
CA ASN A 86 -14.78 13.64 -6.79
C ASN A 86 -13.81 14.65 -7.44
N ALA A 87 -14.30 15.85 -7.76
CA ALA A 87 -13.48 16.89 -8.39
C ALA A 87 -12.33 17.39 -7.51
N ASP A 88 -12.42 17.21 -6.18
CA ASP A 88 -11.46 17.75 -5.22
C ASP A 88 -10.45 16.68 -4.77
N ALA A 89 -10.89 15.43 -4.58
CA ALA A 89 -10.08 14.38 -3.99
C ALA A 89 -10.36 12.96 -4.50
N VAL A 90 -9.30 12.14 -4.56
CA VAL A 90 -9.30 10.72 -4.92
C VAL A 90 -9.23 9.86 -3.67
N THR A 91 -10.24 9.03 -3.41
CA THR A 91 -10.37 8.24 -2.18
C THR A 91 -10.10 6.75 -2.37
N GLU A 92 -10.16 6.27 -3.62
CA GLU A 92 -9.79 4.91 -4.02
C GLU A 92 -8.96 4.98 -5.29
N PHE A 93 -7.83 4.29 -5.30
CA PHE A 93 -6.90 4.34 -6.43
C PHE A 93 -6.04 3.09 -6.52
N LEU A 94 -5.46 2.86 -7.69
CA LEU A 94 -4.33 1.95 -7.84
C LEU A 94 -3.04 2.76 -7.65
N LEU A 95 -2.16 2.30 -6.78
CA LEU A 95 -0.79 2.76 -6.72
C LEU A 95 0.05 1.88 -7.66
N VAL A 96 0.84 2.52 -8.52
CA VAL A 96 1.62 1.84 -9.59
C VAL A 96 3.07 2.35 -9.65
N PRO A 97 4.02 1.55 -10.15
CA PRO A 97 5.45 1.88 -10.13
C PRO A 97 5.90 2.95 -11.12
N TYR A 98 5.10 3.27 -12.13
CA TYR A 98 5.47 4.20 -13.19
C TYR A 98 4.28 4.98 -13.71
N PHE A 99 4.56 6.20 -14.18
CA PHE A 99 3.56 7.10 -14.74
C PHE A 99 2.93 6.52 -16.02
N GLY A 100 1.63 6.70 -16.19
CA GLY A 100 0.88 6.25 -17.38
C GLY A 100 0.50 4.77 -17.40
N ALA A 101 0.84 3.99 -16.36
CA ALA A 101 0.32 2.64 -16.20
C ALA A 101 -1.22 2.62 -16.19
N CYS A 102 -1.81 1.55 -16.72
CA CYS A 102 -3.26 1.31 -16.82
C CYS A 102 -4.06 2.27 -17.72
N ILE A 103 -3.51 3.43 -18.09
CA ILE A 103 -4.21 4.44 -18.92
C ILE A 103 -3.58 4.55 -20.31
N HIS A 104 -2.26 4.69 -20.38
CA HIS A 104 -1.55 4.72 -21.64
C HIS A 104 -1.14 3.28 -21.99
N VAL A 105 -0.34 2.68 -21.13
CA VAL A 105 0.13 1.30 -21.30
C VAL A 105 -0.68 0.32 -20.45
N PRO A 106 -0.67 -0.98 -20.76
CA PRO A 106 -1.41 -1.98 -20.01
C PRO A 106 -1.05 -2.01 -18.52
N PRO A 107 -1.96 -2.49 -17.66
CA PRO A 107 -1.67 -2.64 -16.24
C PRO A 107 -0.43 -3.54 -15.99
N PRO A 108 0.42 -3.20 -14.99
CA PRO A 108 1.48 -4.08 -14.52
C PRO A 108 0.96 -5.46 -14.06
N PRO A 109 1.84 -6.45 -13.83
CA PRO A 109 1.44 -7.67 -13.13
C PRO A 109 0.78 -7.36 -11.77
N PRO A 110 -0.13 -8.22 -11.27
CA PRO A 110 -0.84 -7.97 -10.01
C PRO A 110 0.08 -7.68 -8.81
N ASN A 111 1.26 -8.32 -8.73
CA ASN A 111 2.24 -8.06 -7.66
C ASN A 111 3.02 -6.74 -7.82
N GLN A 112 2.68 -5.93 -8.82
CA GLN A 112 3.21 -4.59 -9.07
C GLN A 112 2.08 -3.54 -9.13
N ILE A 113 0.95 -3.82 -8.49
CA ILE A 113 -0.15 -2.87 -8.30
C ILE A 113 -0.68 -3.03 -6.87
N ILE A 114 -0.92 -1.91 -6.19
CA ILE A 114 -1.59 -1.90 -4.88
C ILE A 114 -2.93 -1.21 -5.03
N HIS A 115 -4.02 -1.88 -4.65
CA HIS A 115 -5.33 -1.25 -4.52
C HIS A 115 -5.41 -0.50 -3.20
N VAL A 116 -5.53 0.83 -3.24
CA VAL A 116 -5.46 1.69 -2.05
C VAL A 116 -6.81 2.34 -1.78
N LYS A 117 -7.26 2.27 -0.51
CA LYS A 117 -8.36 3.10 0.00
C LYS A 117 -7.80 4.12 1.00
N PHE A 118 -8.13 5.39 0.80
CA PHE A 118 -7.70 6.50 1.65
C PHE A 118 -8.88 7.43 1.94
N ALA A 119 -9.41 7.37 3.16
CA ALA A 119 -10.64 8.07 3.53
C ALA A 119 -10.51 9.61 3.49
N GLU A 120 -9.31 10.14 3.76
CA GLU A 120 -9.07 11.60 3.72
C GLU A 120 -8.95 12.12 2.28
N GLY A 121 -8.69 11.24 1.32
CA GLY A 121 -8.55 11.56 -0.08
C GLY A 121 -7.21 12.21 -0.44
N VAL A 122 -6.69 11.87 -1.61
CA VAL A 122 -5.54 12.56 -2.22
C VAL A 122 -6.09 13.78 -2.96
N PRO A 123 -5.63 15.01 -2.67
CA PRO A 123 -6.01 16.18 -3.46
C PRO A 123 -5.75 15.91 -4.94
N TYR A 124 -6.72 16.22 -5.79
CA TYR A 124 -6.67 15.83 -7.21
C TYR A 124 -5.40 16.34 -7.92
N GLU A 125 -5.00 17.58 -7.61
CA GLU A 125 -3.75 18.20 -8.11
C GLU A 125 -2.48 17.42 -7.76
N ASN A 126 -2.47 16.70 -6.63
CA ASN A 126 -1.31 15.91 -6.21
C ASN A 126 -1.21 14.55 -6.92
N THR A 127 -2.25 14.11 -7.64
CA THR A 127 -2.26 12.82 -8.34
C THR A 127 -1.38 12.81 -9.60
N TYR A 128 -0.98 13.99 -10.08
CA TYR A 128 -0.08 14.14 -11.23
C TYR A 128 1.39 13.87 -10.89
N ASP A 129 1.75 14.03 -9.61
CA ASP A 129 3.09 13.76 -9.12
C ASP A 129 3.22 12.33 -8.57
N ALA A 130 4.47 11.88 -8.39
CA ALA A 130 4.69 10.71 -7.56
C ALA A 130 4.30 11.02 -6.11
N VAL A 131 3.77 10.04 -5.40
CA VAL A 131 3.38 10.14 -3.99
C VAL A 131 4.08 9.07 -3.16
N TRP A 132 4.28 9.37 -1.88
CA TRP A 132 4.45 8.37 -0.84
C TRP A 132 3.08 8.00 -0.27
N VAL A 133 2.80 6.71 -0.20
CA VAL A 133 1.65 6.17 0.52
C VAL A 133 2.17 5.41 1.74
N GLU A 134 1.69 5.78 2.92
CA GLU A 134 1.92 5.05 4.16
C GLU A 134 0.61 4.40 4.62
N GLY A 135 0.65 3.14 5.01
CA GLY A 135 -0.54 2.41 5.41
C GLY A 135 -0.27 0.97 5.81
N THR A 136 -1.36 0.25 6.08
CA THR A 136 -1.29 -1.20 6.33
C THR A 136 -1.52 -1.95 5.02
N ILE A 137 -0.49 -2.66 4.54
CA ILE A 137 -0.57 -3.47 3.32
C ILE A 137 -1.15 -4.85 3.63
N SER A 138 -1.91 -5.40 2.69
CA SER A 138 -2.37 -6.78 2.70
C SER A 138 -2.05 -7.44 1.37
N THR A 139 -1.81 -8.75 1.37
CA THR A 139 -1.66 -9.58 0.16
C THR A 139 -3.01 -10.04 -0.42
N GLN A 140 -4.08 -9.30 -0.12
CA GLN A 140 -5.40 -9.56 -0.67
C GLN A 140 -5.43 -9.22 -2.16
N ARG A 141 -5.79 -10.22 -2.97
CA ARG A 141 -6.10 -10.04 -4.39
C ARG A 141 -7.43 -9.32 -4.55
N THR A 142 -7.45 -8.31 -5.41
CA THR A 142 -8.68 -7.65 -5.85
C THR A 142 -8.78 -7.75 -7.36
N ASP A 143 -9.96 -8.12 -7.85
CA ASP A 143 -10.31 -8.12 -9.26
C ASP A 143 -11.23 -6.93 -9.51
N SER A 144 -10.85 -6.06 -10.45
CA SER A 144 -11.58 -4.84 -10.77
C SER A 144 -11.60 -4.65 -12.29
N ASP A 145 -12.55 -3.85 -12.78
CA ASP A 145 -12.71 -3.59 -14.21
C ASP A 145 -11.43 -3.05 -14.87
N LEU A 146 -10.58 -2.33 -14.12
CA LEU A 146 -9.35 -1.74 -14.65
C LEU A 146 -8.13 -2.67 -14.56
N ALA A 147 -7.99 -3.42 -13.46
CA ALA A 147 -6.85 -4.29 -13.24
C ALA A 147 -7.08 -5.31 -12.12
N VAL A 148 -6.41 -6.45 -12.23
CA VAL A 148 -6.17 -7.37 -11.13
C VAL A 148 -5.01 -6.87 -10.28
N THR A 149 -5.16 -6.85 -8.97
CA THR A 149 -4.11 -6.47 -8.01
C THR A 149 -3.78 -7.64 -7.09
N GLY A 150 -2.51 -7.74 -6.69
CA GLY A 150 -2.04 -8.74 -5.71
C GLY A 150 -1.93 -8.19 -4.29
N TYR A 151 -1.97 -6.86 -4.14
CA TYR A 151 -1.89 -6.19 -2.86
C TYR A 151 -3.01 -5.18 -2.72
N SER A 152 -3.46 -4.99 -1.48
CA SER A 152 -4.37 -3.92 -1.08
C SER A 152 -3.76 -3.12 0.07
N MET A 153 -4.18 -1.88 0.26
CA MET A 153 -3.71 -1.05 1.36
C MET A 153 -4.83 -0.15 1.90
N LYS A 154 -4.95 -0.13 3.22
CA LYS A 154 -5.63 0.96 3.92
C LYS A 154 -4.59 2.03 4.24
N ALA A 155 -4.66 3.16 3.54
CA ALA A 155 -3.72 4.25 3.72
C ALA A 155 -4.01 5.03 5.00
N ASP A 156 -2.94 5.33 5.73
CA ASP A 156 -2.91 6.23 6.88
C ASP A 156 -2.49 7.64 6.45
N SER A 157 -1.64 7.78 5.42
CA SER A 157 -1.30 9.07 4.82
C SER A 157 -0.85 8.94 3.36
N VAL A 158 -1.06 10.02 2.61
CA VAL A 158 -0.51 10.19 1.26
C VAL A 158 0.13 11.56 1.17
N THR A 159 1.39 11.62 0.74
CA THR A 159 2.15 12.88 0.59
C THR A 159 2.86 12.91 -0.75
N VAL A 160 2.93 14.08 -1.40
CA VAL A 160 3.73 14.25 -2.62
C VAL A 160 5.17 13.82 -2.37
N TYR A 161 5.76 13.11 -3.33
CA TYR A 161 7.14 12.67 -3.30
C TYR A 161 8.06 13.89 -3.45
N GLN A 162 8.93 14.11 -2.46
CA GLN A 162 9.97 15.14 -2.46
C GLN A 162 11.36 14.50 -2.36
#